data_AF-A0A9D3MCK5-F1
#
_entry.id   AF-A0A9D3MCK5-F1
#
_cell.length_a   1.000
_cell.length_b   1.000
_cell.length_c   1.000
_cell.angle_alpha   90.00
_cell.angle_beta   90.00
_cell.angle_gamma   90.00
#
_symmetry.space_group_name_H-M   'P 1'
#
loop_
_entity.id
_entity.type
_entity.pdbx_description
1 polymer ?
#
loop_
_entity_poly.entity_id
_entity_poly.type
_entity_poly.pdbx_seq_one_letter_code
_entity_poly.pdbx_strand_id
1 'polypeptide(L)'
;MTGSCGLLCVRALREVGGGAGRSGRGRVPVRGAARAAPLPPADPPVSLLTDWYLSRAEDIDSCSRQVDCALSLVRLGKEREVPGLEVLGDDLVTLETLVYEASCELSLTLRDLRQLRDIDKLRLLMKNSPAERYVKNAYQWMVPFLHRCESQDAGSADALLREYLVTLAKEDLTLPLKIFQHSKPDCQQKIIGDHDQLMSMALECVYSCERDDQLSLCYDVLECLPQRGFGTETSLTRTLHDQVDKLEKHLSVAEVLEKHGLQKPISYVRNSQSSREERPTS
;
A
#
# COMPACT_ATOMS: atom_id res chain seq x y z
N MET A 1 5.00 -21.48 -13.67
CA MET A 1 6.30 -21.16 -14.32
C MET A 1 6.35 -19.65 -14.53
N THR A 2 7.52 -19.05 -14.24
CA THR A 2 7.84 -17.61 -14.21
C THR A 2 7.20 -16.83 -13.04
N GLY A 3 7.93 -16.12 -12.17
CA GLY A 3 9.38 -15.89 -12.09
C GLY A 3 9.77 -15.40 -10.69
N SER A 4 10.72 -16.11 -10.07
CA SER A 4 11.52 -15.59 -8.96
C SER A 4 12.89 -15.24 -9.53
N CYS A 5 13.07 -14.00 -9.98
CA CYS A 5 14.35 -13.51 -10.49
C CYS A 5 15.19 -12.77 -9.42
N GLY A 6 14.78 -12.81 -8.14
CA GLY A 6 15.41 -12.03 -7.07
C GLY A 6 16.53 -12.71 -6.28
N LEU A 7 16.95 -13.94 -6.60
CA LEU A 7 17.84 -14.73 -5.72
C LEU A 7 19.22 -15.08 -6.27
N LEU A 8 19.60 -14.63 -7.48
CA LEU A 8 20.85 -15.07 -8.11
C LEU A 8 22.04 -14.10 -8.03
N CYS A 9 21.91 -12.92 -7.42
CA CYS A 9 22.99 -11.92 -7.45
C CYS A 9 23.97 -11.95 -6.25
N VAL A 10 23.90 -12.93 -5.35
CA VAL A 10 24.73 -12.95 -4.11
C VAL A 10 25.96 -13.88 -4.20
N ARG A 11 26.24 -14.54 -5.33
CA ARG A 11 27.29 -15.58 -5.41
C ARG A 11 28.51 -15.31 -6.30
N ALA A 12 28.74 -14.08 -6.77
CA ALA A 12 29.79 -13.80 -7.76
C ALA A 12 30.92 -12.84 -7.32
N LEU A 13 31.32 -12.83 -6.03
CA LEU A 13 32.49 -12.03 -5.56
C LEU A 13 33.42 -12.79 -4.58
N ARG A 14 33.59 -14.09 -4.79
CA ARG A 14 34.70 -14.86 -4.20
C ARG A 14 35.25 -15.72 -5.30
N GLU A 15 36.43 -15.37 -5.81
CA GLU A 15 37.43 -16.22 -6.51
C GLU A 15 38.27 -15.37 -7.47
N VAL A 16 39.18 -14.55 -6.93
CA VAL A 16 40.40 -14.12 -7.67
C VAL A 16 41.55 -14.07 -6.67
N GLY A 17 42.47 -15.02 -6.76
CA GLY A 17 43.65 -15.10 -5.89
C GLY A 17 44.54 -16.29 -6.24
N GLY A 18 45.03 -16.31 -7.49
CA GLY A 18 45.98 -17.31 -7.99
C GLY A 18 47.34 -17.28 -7.28
N GLY A 19 47.96 -18.46 -7.21
CA GLY A 19 49.22 -18.67 -6.51
C GLY A 19 50.49 -18.27 -7.28
N ALA A 20 51.59 -18.19 -6.54
CA ALA A 20 52.96 -18.39 -7.05
C ALA A 20 53.88 -18.74 -5.88
N GLY A 21 54.60 -19.86 -5.97
CA GLY A 21 55.69 -20.20 -5.07
C GLY A 21 57.02 -19.57 -5.52
N ARG A 22 57.94 -19.33 -4.57
CA ARG A 22 59.38 -19.50 -4.78
C ARG A 22 60.18 -19.49 -3.47
N SER A 23 61.31 -20.17 -3.57
CA SER A 23 62.22 -20.69 -2.54
C SER A 23 63.13 -19.62 -1.91
N GLY A 24 63.69 -19.97 -0.75
CA GLY A 24 64.37 -19.10 0.20
C GLY A 24 65.75 -18.58 -0.19
N ARG A 25 66.23 -17.60 0.60
CA ARG A 25 67.63 -17.45 1.05
C ARG A 25 67.67 -16.46 2.22
N GLY A 26 68.43 -16.85 3.25
CA GLY A 26 68.48 -16.16 4.54
C GLY A 26 69.18 -14.80 4.51
N ARG A 27 68.71 -13.91 5.39
CA ARG A 27 69.43 -12.71 5.84
C ARG A 27 69.27 -12.57 7.36
N VAL A 28 70.40 -12.25 7.99
CA VAL A 28 70.61 -12.03 9.43
C VAL A 28 69.79 -10.82 9.91
N PRO A 29 69.14 -10.86 11.10
CA PRO A 29 68.35 -9.73 11.57
C PRO A 29 69.26 -8.66 12.19
N VAL A 30 69.34 -7.50 11.53
CA VAL A 30 69.76 -6.26 12.16
C VAL A 30 68.56 -5.75 12.97
N ARG A 31 68.72 -5.56 14.28
CA ARG A 31 67.69 -4.99 15.17
C ARG A 31 67.40 -3.53 14.77
N GLY A 32 66.48 -3.35 13.83
CA GLY A 32 65.80 -2.08 13.59
C GLY A 32 64.69 -1.90 14.63
N ALA A 33 64.59 -0.70 15.21
CA ALA A 33 63.51 -0.33 16.10
C ALA A 33 62.15 -0.66 15.44
N ALA A 34 61.33 -1.46 16.12
CA ALA A 34 60.00 -1.82 15.65
C ALA A 34 59.17 -0.54 15.53
N ARG A 35 58.88 -0.08 14.30
CA ARG A 35 57.77 0.83 14.07
C ARG A 35 56.52 0.09 14.55
N ALA A 36 55.83 0.67 15.53
CA ALA A 36 54.52 0.18 15.94
C ALA A 36 53.65 0.02 14.68
N ALA A 37 53.09 -1.17 14.50
CA ALA A 37 52.09 -1.37 13.46
C ALA A 37 50.96 -0.34 13.67
N PRO A 38 50.45 0.30 12.60
CA PRO A 38 49.27 1.14 12.74
C PRO A 38 48.18 0.33 13.45
N LEU A 39 47.58 0.92 14.48
CA LEU A 39 46.40 0.33 15.09
C LEU A 39 45.35 0.08 13.99
N PRO A 40 44.62 -1.04 14.04
CA PRO A 40 43.52 -1.25 13.10
C PRO A 40 42.61 -0.02 13.14
N PRO A 41 42.11 0.46 11.98
CA PRO A 41 41.21 1.59 11.96
C PRO A 41 40.05 1.30 12.92
N ALA A 42 39.77 2.24 13.81
CA ALA A 42 38.64 2.12 14.72
C ALA A 42 37.37 1.90 13.89
N ASP A 43 36.49 1.02 14.36
CA ASP A 43 35.21 0.80 13.70
C ASP A 43 34.46 2.14 13.61
N PRO A 44 33.91 2.49 12.43
CA PRO A 44 33.18 3.74 12.27
C PRO A 44 31.96 3.74 13.20
N PRO A 45 31.55 4.92 13.71
CA PRO A 45 30.35 5.01 14.52
C PRO A 45 29.13 4.58 13.70
N VAL A 46 28.18 3.91 14.35
CA VAL A 46 26.96 3.38 13.70
C VAL A 46 26.19 4.47 12.97
N SER A 47 26.12 5.69 13.52
CA SER A 47 25.46 6.82 12.86
C SER A 47 26.07 7.17 11.50
N LEU A 48 27.40 7.15 11.40
CA LEU A 48 28.09 7.39 10.13
C LEU A 48 27.79 6.29 9.12
N LEU A 49 27.65 5.04 9.59
CA LEU A 49 27.27 3.93 8.73
C LEU A 49 25.83 4.07 8.24
N THR A 50 24.88 4.41 9.12
CA THR A 50 23.49 4.71 8.75
C THR A 50 23.44 5.84 7.72
N ASP A 51 24.10 6.97 7.97
CA ASP A 51 24.14 8.11 7.05
C ASP A 51 24.71 7.73 5.68
N TRP A 52 25.75 6.88 5.67
CA TRP A 52 26.33 6.37 4.44
C TRP A 52 25.32 5.53 3.63
N TYR A 53 24.57 4.64 4.27
CA TYR A 53 23.54 3.85 3.58
C TYR A 53 22.42 4.73 3.02
N LEU A 54 21.94 5.69 3.81
CA LEU A 54 20.89 6.63 3.40
C LEU A 54 21.34 7.45 2.17
N SER A 55 22.48 8.13 2.29
CA SER A 55 23.02 8.96 1.21
C SER A 55 23.38 8.14 -0.02
N ARG A 56 23.95 6.94 0.16
CA ARG A 56 24.36 6.10 -0.98
C ARG A 56 23.16 5.58 -1.76
N ALA A 57 22.07 5.20 -1.09
CA ALA A 57 20.85 4.77 -1.76
C ALA A 57 20.20 5.92 -2.55
N GLU A 58 20.19 7.13 -1.98
CA GLU A 58 19.73 8.34 -2.67
C GLU A 58 20.61 8.70 -3.88
N ASP A 59 21.94 8.56 -3.77
CA ASP A 59 22.87 8.77 -4.89
C ASP A 59 22.61 7.77 -6.03
N ILE A 60 22.37 6.50 -5.71
CA ILE A 60 22.08 5.46 -6.71
C ILE A 60 20.79 5.80 -7.47
N ASP A 61 19.70 6.09 -6.76
CA ASP A 61 18.44 6.47 -7.41
C ASP A 61 18.60 7.74 -8.26
N SER A 62 19.19 8.79 -7.69
CA SER A 62 19.29 10.10 -8.36
C SER A 62 20.20 10.09 -9.59
N CYS A 63 21.29 9.31 -9.57
CA CYS A 63 22.27 9.27 -10.66
C CYS A 63 21.92 8.25 -11.75
N SER A 64 21.33 7.10 -11.41
CA SER A 64 21.15 5.99 -12.36
C SER A 64 19.73 5.44 -12.45
N ARG A 65 18.80 5.85 -11.58
CA ARG A 65 17.42 5.30 -11.49
C ARG A 65 17.36 3.79 -11.23
N GLN A 66 18.44 3.21 -10.70
CA GLN A 66 18.51 1.79 -10.38
C GLN A 66 17.92 1.55 -8.98
N VAL A 67 16.59 1.63 -8.90
CA VAL A 67 15.84 1.53 -7.65
C VAL A 67 16.05 0.16 -7.00
N ASP A 68 16.13 -0.90 -7.80
CA ASP A 68 16.43 -2.27 -7.37
C ASP A 68 17.80 -2.38 -6.68
N CYS A 69 18.80 -1.68 -7.21
CA CYS A 69 20.15 -1.62 -6.66
C CYS A 69 20.19 -0.83 -5.34
N ALA A 70 19.51 0.33 -5.29
CA ALA A 70 19.36 1.11 -4.06
C ALA A 70 18.66 0.29 -2.96
N LEU A 71 17.58 -0.42 -3.31
CA LEU A 71 16.84 -1.27 -2.39
C LEU A 71 17.67 -2.45 -1.89
N SER A 72 18.43 -3.10 -2.79
CA SER A 72 19.33 -4.20 -2.43
C SER A 72 20.41 -3.74 -1.46
N LEU A 73 20.97 -2.54 -1.65
CA LEU A 73 21.92 -1.94 -0.72
C LEU A 73 21.29 -1.73 0.67
N VAL A 74 20.10 -1.16 0.73
CA VAL A 74 19.39 -0.92 2.00
C VAL A 74 19.04 -2.22 2.70
N ARG A 75 18.60 -3.26 1.96
CA ARG A 75 18.34 -4.60 2.51
C ARG A 75 19.60 -5.22 3.13
N LEU A 76 20.75 -5.10 2.48
CA LEU A 76 22.04 -5.54 3.05
C LEU A 76 22.38 -4.79 4.34
N GLY A 77 22.11 -3.48 4.41
CA GLY A 77 22.26 -2.71 5.65
C GLY A 77 21.38 -3.25 6.79
N LYS A 78 20.11 -3.54 6.49
CA LYS A 78 19.16 -4.13 7.45
C LYS A 78 19.58 -5.53 7.93
N GLU A 79 20.08 -6.38 7.03
CA GLU A 79 20.62 -7.71 7.38
C GLU A 79 21.84 -7.64 8.32
N ARG A 80 22.52 -6.49 8.36
CA ARG A 80 23.64 -6.21 9.26
C ARG A 80 23.23 -5.39 10.48
N GLU A 81 21.92 -5.30 10.75
CA GLU A 81 21.35 -4.63 11.91
C GLU A 81 21.72 -3.14 11.98
N VAL A 82 21.93 -2.50 10.82
CA VAL A 82 22.11 -1.04 10.75
C VAL A 82 20.75 -0.38 11.00
N PRO A 83 20.61 0.44 12.07
CA PRO A 83 19.31 1.01 12.44
C PRO A 83 18.93 2.18 11.52
N GLY A 84 17.63 2.49 11.48
CA GLY A 84 17.10 3.69 10.81
C GLY A 84 16.95 3.56 9.30
N LEU A 85 16.97 2.35 8.78
CA LEU A 85 16.86 2.04 7.34
C LEU A 85 15.45 1.60 6.93
N GLU A 86 14.53 1.48 7.88
CA GLU A 86 13.19 0.92 7.68
C GLU A 86 12.37 1.78 6.73
N VAL A 87 12.23 3.07 7.02
CA VAL A 87 11.42 4.02 6.22
C VAL A 87 11.96 4.13 4.80
N LEU A 88 13.28 4.27 4.64
CA LEU A 88 13.91 4.30 3.31
C LEU A 88 13.68 2.99 2.55
N GLY A 89 13.75 1.85 3.24
CA GLY A 89 13.45 0.54 2.64
C GLY A 89 12.01 0.47 2.13
N ASP A 90 11.04 0.96 2.91
CA ASP A 90 9.62 0.98 2.54
C ASP A 90 9.35 1.93 1.35
N ASP A 91 10.00 3.09 1.33
CA ASP A 91 9.95 4.03 0.21
C ASP A 91 10.51 3.39 -1.08
N LEU A 92 11.67 2.73 -0.99
CA LEU A 92 12.30 2.06 -2.13
C LEU A 92 11.51 0.86 -2.64
N VAL A 93 10.85 0.09 -1.77
CA VAL A 93 9.92 -0.97 -2.18
C VAL A 93 8.75 -0.37 -2.97
N THR A 94 8.18 0.74 -2.49
CA THR A 94 7.09 1.43 -3.18
C THR A 94 7.54 1.95 -4.55
N LEU A 95 8.73 2.55 -4.62
CA LEU A 95 9.29 3.06 -5.87
C LEU A 95 9.59 1.93 -6.86
N GLU A 96 10.16 0.81 -6.40
CA GLU A 96 10.45 -0.37 -7.22
C GLU A 96 9.16 -0.89 -7.89
N THR A 97 8.07 -1.02 -7.11
CA THR A 97 6.76 -1.40 -7.64
C THR A 97 6.24 -0.40 -8.68
N LEU A 98 6.34 0.91 -8.43
CA LEU A 98 5.87 1.94 -9.36
C LEU A 98 6.63 1.94 -10.70
N VAL A 99 7.95 1.76 -10.63
CA VAL A 99 8.84 1.81 -11.80
C VAL A 99 8.77 0.53 -12.63
N TYR A 100 8.84 -0.65 -11.99
CA TYR A 100 9.00 -1.91 -12.71
C TYR A 100 7.72 -2.72 -12.89
N GLU A 101 6.70 -2.53 -12.03
CA GLU A 101 5.48 -3.35 -12.06
C GLU A 101 4.25 -2.57 -12.52
N ALA A 102 3.93 -1.47 -11.84
CA ALA A 102 2.72 -0.67 -12.12
C ALA A 102 2.85 0.13 -13.43
N SER A 103 4.06 0.24 -13.99
CA SER A 103 4.36 0.99 -15.22
C SER A 103 3.78 2.41 -15.17
N CYS A 104 3.82 3.03 -13.99
CA CYS A 104 3.09 4.27 -13.73
C CYS A 104 3.89 5.49 -14.20
N GLU A 105 5.11 5.68 -13.68
CA GLU A 105 5.94 6.85 -13.98
C GLU A 105 7.44 6.51 -13.92
N LEU A 106 8.05 6.29 -15.08
CA LEU A 106 9.49 5.98 -15.21
C LEU A 106 10.42 7.14 -14.80
N SER A 107 9.88 8.36 -14.68
CA SER A 107 10.61 9.56 -14.27
C SER A 107 10.53 9.85 -12.77
N LEU A 108 9.68 9.14 -12.02
CA LEU A 108 9.49 9.38 -10.59
C LEU A 108 10.77 9.01 -9.84
N THR A 109 11.25 9.93 -9.03
CA THR A 109 12.47 9.74 -8.22
C THR A 109 12.11 9.40 -6.78
N LEU A 110 13.06 8.84 -6.02
CA LEU A 110 12.88 8.62 -4.58
C LEU A 110 12.59 9.94 -3.84
N ARG A 111 13.25 11.02 -4.26
CA ARG A 111 13.03 12.35 -3.69
C ARG A 111 11.61 12.84 -3.92
N ASP A 112 11.07 12.65 -5.12
CA ASP A 112 9.71 13.06 -5.45
C ASP A 112 8.70 12.20 -4.70
N LEU A 113 8.90 10.88 -4.66
CA LEU A 113 8.04 9.94 -3.93
C LEU A 113 7.88 10.34 -2.45
N ARG A 114 8.98 10.71 -1.78
CA ARG A 114 8.98 11.10 -0.36
C ARG A 114 8.23 12.41 -0.09
N GLN A 115 7.99 13.24 -1.11
CA GLN A 115 7.19 14.46 -1.00
C GLN A 115 5.69 14.20 -1.20
N LEU A 116 5.32 13.03 -1.70
CA LEU A 116 3.93 12.66 -1.88
C LEU A 116 3.31 12.22 -0.55
N ARG A 117 2.04 12.59 -0.36
CA ARG A 117 1.21 11.99 0.69
C ARG A 117 0.90 10.55 0.31
N ASP A 118 0.64 9.72 1.31
CA ASP A 118 0.39 8.29 1.06
C ASP A 118 -0.83 8.03 0.17
N ILE A 119 -1.85 8.90 0.20
CA ILE A 119 -2.99 8.80 -0.72
C ILE A 119 -2.57 9.02 -2.17
N ASP A 120 -1.62 9.91 -2.41
CA ASP A 120 -1.13 10.20 -3.75
C ASP A 120 -0.22 9.05 -4.23
N LYS A 121 0.56 8.43 -3.34
CA LYS A 121 1.31 7.19 -3.62
C LYS A 121 0.37 6.03 -3.96
N LEU A 122 -0.69 5.82 -3.19
CA LEU A 122 -1.69 4.77 -3.44
C LEU A 122 -2.40 4.97 -4.79
N ARG A 123 -2.78 6.21 -5.10
CA ARG A 123 -3.36 6.55 -6.42
C ARG A 123 -2.39 6.21 -7.55
N LEU A 124 -1.10 6.54 -7.42
CA LEU A 124 -0.10 6.18 -8.42
C LEU A 124 0.04 4.66 -8.58
N LEU A 125 0.07 3.89 -7.48
CA LEU A 125 0.17 2.43 -7.55
C LEU A 125 -0.97 1.81 -8.36
N MET A 126 -2.18 2.38 -8.26
CA MET A 126 -3.37 1.83 -8.90
C MET A 126 -3.75 2.50 -10.23
N LYS A 127 -3.12 3.63 -10.60
CA LYS A 127 -3.48 4.50 -11.73
C LYS A 127 -3.66 3.78 -13.06
N ASN A 128 -2.72 2.88 -13.39
CA ASN A 128 -2.70 2.15 -14.66
C ASN A 128 -3.22 0.71 -14.55
N SER A 129 -3.87 0.38 -13.43
CA SER A 129 -4.39 -0.95 -13.18
C SER A 129 -5.66 -1.21 -14.00
N PRO A 130 -5.64 -2.12 -15.00
CA PRO A 130 -6.82 -2.36 -15.81
C PRO A 130 -7.88 -3.10 -14.99
N ALA A 131 -9.14 -2.91 -15.38
CA ALA A 131 -10.30 -3.45 -14.68
C ALA A 131 -10.18 -4.96 -14.38
N GLU A 132 -9.67 -5.75 -15.32
CA GLU A 132 -9.55 -7.22 -15.22
C GLU A 132 -8.46 -7.65 -14.23
N ARG A 133 -7.43 -6.82 -14.03
CA ARG A 133 -6.32 -7.11 -13.09
C ARG A 133 -6.44 -6.33 -11.79
N TYR A 134 -7.46 -5.49 -11.64
CA TYR A 134 -7.56 -4.54 -10.54
C TYR A 134 -7.41 -5.19 -9.16
N VAL A 135 -8.12 -6.30 -8.94
CA VAL A 135 -8.05 -7.06 -7.68
C VAL A 135 -6.69 -7.71 -7.46
N LYS A 136 -6.12 -8.32 -8.51
CA LYS A 136 -4.79 -8.92 -8.44
C LYS A 136 -3.75 -7.87 -8.06
N ASN A 137 -3.79 -6.72 -8.74
CA ASN A 137 -2.91 -5.59 -8.50
C ASN A 137 -3.15 -4.98 -7.12
N ALA A 138 -4.39 -4.98 -6.63
CA ALA A 138 -4.70 -4.57 -5.27
C ALA A 138 -3.97 -5.46 -4.23
N TYR A 139 -3.99 -6.78 -4.39
CA TYR A 139 -3.22 -7.67 -3.50
C TYR A 139 -1.70 -7.56 -3.67
N GLN A 140 -1.21 -7.26 -4.88
CA GLN A 140 0.22 -7.18 -5.15
C GLN A 140 0.84 -5.84 -4.72
N TRP A 141 0.07 -4.74 -4.82
CA TRP A 141 0.60 -3.39 -4.68
C TRP A 141 -0.07 -2.62 -3.56
N MET A 142 -1.40 -2.49 -3.58
CA MET A 142 -2.14 -1.72 -2.60
C MET A 142 -2.07 -2.33 -1.20
N VAL A 143 -2.41 -3.61 -1.03
CA VAL A 143 -2.44 -4.25 0.30
C VAL A 143 -1.06 -4.25 0.96
N PRO A 144 0.06 -4.59 0.27
CA PRO A 144 1.39 -4.47 0.87
C PRO A 144 1.76 -3.03 1.22
N PHE A 145 1.33 -2.04 0.44
CA PHE A 145 1.54 -0.63 0.76
C PHE A 145 0.77 -0.21 2.00
N LEU A 146 -0.53 -0.54 2.08
CA LEU A 146 -1.36 -0.29 3.26
C LEU A 146 -0.77 -0.92 4.52
N HIS A 147 -0.27 -2.16 4.44
CA HIS A 147 0.36 -2.82 5.59
C HIS A 147 1.62 -2.09 6.08
N ARG A 148 2.40 -1.49 5.17
CA ARG A 148 3.56 -0.66 5.55
C ARG A 148 3.10 0.64 6.23
N CYS A 149 2.06 1.30 5.72
CA CYS A 149 1.47 2.45 6.39
C CYS A 149 0.99 2.10 7.81
N GLU A 150 0.24 1.01 7.97
CA GLU A 150 -0.25 0.54 9.27
C GLU A 150 0.87 0.26 10.27
N SER A 151 1.99 -0.26 9.78
CA SER A 151 3.17 -0.53 10.62
C SER A 151 3.85 0.74 11.11
N GLN A 152 3.69 1.86 10.41
CA GLN A 152 4.24 3.16 10.79
C GLN A 152 3.28 3.97 11.67
N ASP A 153 1.98 3.92 11.38
CA ASP A 153 0.93 4.60 12.12
C ASP A 153 -0.34 3.74 12.17
N ALA A 154 -0.75 3.35 13.38
CA ALA A 154 -1.86 2.42 13.57
C ALA A 154 -3.21 3.05 13.16
N GLY A 155 -4.00 2.32 12.38
CA GLY A 155 -5.25 2.76 11.77
C GLY A 155 -5.07 3.54 10.47
N SER A 156 -3.83 3.82 10.04
CA SER A 156 -3.59 4.57 8.80
C SER A 156 -3.99 3.78 7.55
N ALA A 157 -3.87 2.45 7.54
CA ALA A 157 -4.28 1.64 6.39
C ALA A 157 -5.77 1.79 6.11
N ASP A 158 -6.59 1.74 7.15
CA ASP A 158 -8.04 1.78 7.03
C ASP A 158 -8.51 3.18 6.62
N ALA A 159 -7.93 4.22 7.23
CA ALA A 159 -8.19 5.61 6.85
C ALA A 159 -7.83 5.87 5.38
N LEU A 160 -6.69 5.35 4.94
CA LEU A 160 -6.17 5.54 3.60
C LEU A 160 -6.98 4.79 2.54
N LEU A 161 -7.31 3.52 2.80
CA LEU A 161 -8.17 2.73 1.92
C LEU A 161 -9.56 3.36 1.82
N ARG A 162 -10.14 3.80 2.93
CA ARG A 162 -11.40 4.53 2.95
C ARG A 162 -11.35 5.79 2.10
N GLU A 163 -10.35 6.66 2.29
CA GLU A 163 -10.20 7.89 1.48
C GLU A 163 -10.11 7.56 0.00
N TYR A 164 -9.33 6.54 -0.36
CA TYR A 164 -9.16 6.09 -1.73
C TYR A 164 -10.47 5.58 -2.35
N LEU A 165 -11.17 4.64 -1.70
CA LEU A 165 -12.41 4.06 -2.23
C LEU A 165 -13.53 5.09 -2.33
N VAL A 166 -13.69 5.94 -1.32
CA VAL A 166 -14.72 7.00 -1.34
C VAL A 166 -14.42 8.04 -2.42
N THR A 167 -13.15 8.38 -2.66
CA THR A 167 -12.77 9.26 -3.77
C THR A 167 -13.16 8.66 -5.11
N LEU A 168 -12.90 7.37 -5.34
CA LEU A 168 -13.31 6.68 -6.57
C LEU A 168 -14.84 6.62 -6.69
N ALA A 169 -15.53 6.27 -5.61
CA ALA A 169 -16.98 6.06 -5.60
C ALA A 169 -17.80 7.31 -5.93
N LYS A 170 -17.26 8.52 -5.70
CA LYS A 170 -17.91 9.77 -6.12
C LYS A 170 -18.22 9.78 -7.62
N GLU A 171 -17.26 9.31 -8.40
CA GLU A 171 -17.31 9.31 -9.87
C GLU A 171 -17.80 7.98 -10.43
N ASP A 172 -17.39 6.83 -9.86
CA ASP A 172 -17.78 5.52 -10.35
C ASP A 172 -17.61 4.40 -9.30
N LEU A 173 -18.68 3.65 -9.03
CA LEU A 173 -18.69 2.53 -8.07
C LEU A 173 -18.03 1.24 -8.59
N THR A 174 -17.69 1.12 -9.87
CA THR A 174 -17.19 -0.12 -10.48
C THR A 174 -15.91 -0.65 -9.82
N LEU A 175 -14.94 0.22 -9.53
CA LEU A 175 -13.69 -0.18 -8.88
C LEU A 175 -13.86 -0.43 -7.37
N PRO A 176 -14.56 0.43 -6.60
CA PRO A 176 -14.93 0.11 -5.22
C PRO A 176 -15.67 -1.22 -5.07
N LEU A 177 -16.65 -1.50 -5.94
CA LEU A 177 -17.40 -2.76 -5.93
C LEU A 177 -16.49 -3.98 -6.03
N LYS A 178 -15.46 -3.95 -6.89
CA LYS A 178 -14.50 -5.06 -6.99
C LYS A 178 -13.76 -5.33 -5.68
N ILE A 179 -13.46 -4.28 -4.92
CA ILE A 179 -12.82 -4.44 -3.60
C ILE A 179 -13.79 -5.08 -2.60
N PHE A 180 -15.06 -4.66 -2.60
CA PHE A 180 -16.09 -5.24 -1.73
C PHE A 180 -16.41 -6.70 -2.09
N GLN A 181 -16.50 -7.03 -3.38
CA GLN A 181 -16.68 -8.41 -3.85
C GLN A 181 -15.54 -9.34 -3.38
N HIS A 182 -14.32 -8.81 -3.26
CA HIS A 182 -13.15 -9.52 -2.73
C HIS A 182 -12.91 -9.30 -1.23
N SER A 183 -13.94 -8.83 -0.53
CA SER A 183 -13.93 -8.67 0.93
C SER A 183 -15.14 -9.35 1.59
N LYS A 184 -15.95 -10.08 0.80
CA LYS A 184 -17.13 -10.80 1.32
C LYS A 184 -16.78 -11.76 2.46
N PRO A 185 -17.70 -12.05 3.38
CA PRO A 185 -17.51 -12.97 4.50
C PRO A 185 -16.88 -14.33 4.15
N ASP A 186 -17.27 -14.90 3.01
CA ASP A 186 -16.88 -16.22 2.50
C ASP A 186 -15.56 -16.24 1.72
N CYS A 187 -14.97 -15.06 1.46
CA CYS A 187 -13.65 -14.97 0.81
C CYS A 187 -12.55 -15.52 1.72
N GLN A 188 -11.70 -16.41 1.17
CA GLN A 188 -10.54 -16.97 1.88
C GLN A 188 -9.47 -15.91 2.18
N GLN A 189 -9.20 -15.05 1.20
CA GLN A 189 -8.31 -13.91 1.35
C GLN A 189 -9.14 -12.65 1.10
N LYS A 190 -9.04 -11.66 1.99
CA LYS A 190 -9.85 -10.44 1.94
C LYS A 190 -8.95 -9.22 1.80
N ILE A 191 -9.42 -8.23 1.05
CA ILE A 191 -8.76 -6.92 1.01
C ILE A 191 -9.14 -6.12 2.26
N ILE A 192 -10.44 -6.07 2.58
CA ILE A 192 -10.96 -5.54 3.84
C ILE A 192 -11.31 -6.73 4.73
N GLY A 193 -10.51 -6.96 5.77
CA GLY A 193 -10.67 -8.12 6.66
C GLY A 193 -11.76 -7.93 7.71
N ASP A 194 -11.90 -6.70 8.23
CA ASP A 194 -12.86 -6.35 9.27
C ASP A 194 -14.25 -6.08 8.70
N HIS A 195 -15.27 -6.69 9.31
CA HIS A 195 -16.64 -6.62 8.80
C HIS A 195 -17.32 -5.28 9.07
N ASP A 196 -16.97 -4.60 10.17
CA ASP A 196 -17.52 -3.29 10.51
C ASP A 196 -16.96 -2.23 9.57
N GLN A 197 -15.67 -2.32 9.25
CA GLN A 197 -15.03 -1.50 8.23
C GLN A 197 -15.60 -1.72 6.85
N LEU A 198 -15.83 -2.98 6.45
CA LEU A 198 -16.46 -3.29 5.16
C LEU A 198 -17.83 -2.62 5.04
N MET A 199 -18.70 -2.74 6.05
CA MET A 199 -20.00 -2.08 6.06
C MET A 199 -19.87 -0.55 6.03
N SER A 200 -19.00 0.02 6.87
CA SER A 200 -18.79 1.46 6.97
C SER A 200 -18.31 2.07 5.64
N MET A 201 -17.26 1.50 5.03
CA MET A 201 -16.71 1.98 3.77
C MET A 201 -17.70 1.81 2.61
N ALA A 202 -18.44 0.71 2.55
CA ALA A 202 -19.44 0.47 1.52
C ALA A 202 -20.61 1.46 1.61
N LEU A 203 -21.15 1.68 2.81
CA LEU A 203 -22.19 2.68 3.06
C LEU A 203 -21.72 4.07 2.57
N GLU A 204 -20.50 4.46 2.94
CA GLU A 204 -19.97 5.74 2.56
C GLU A 204 -19.73 5.88 1.06
N CYS A 205 -19.23 4.84 0.39
CA CYS A 205 -19.07 4.83 -1.06
C CYS A 205 -20.42 5.01 -1.76
N VAL A 206 -21.44 4.25 -1.37
CA VAL A 206 -22.77 4.34 -1.99
C VAL A 206 -23.42 5.70 -1.76
N TYR A 207 -23.29 6.29 -0.57
CA TYR A 207 -23.84 7.62 -0.31
C TYR A 207 -22.99 8.77 -0.88
N SER A 208 -21.73 8.54 -1.21
CA SER A 208 -20.86 9.56 -1.83
C SER A 208 -20.96 9.57 -3.35
N CYS A 209 -21.50 8.51 -3.96
CA CYS A 209 -21.68 8.44 -5.40
C CYS A 209 -22.62 9.54 -5.91
N GLU A 210 -22.12 10.36 -6.83
CA GLU A 210 -22.86 11.50 -7.39
C GLU A 210 -23.65 11.11 -8.64
N ARG A 211 -23.42 9.91 -9.18
CA ARG A 211 -24.14 9.36 -10.33
C ARG A 211 -25.52 8.84 -9.96
N ASP A 212 -26.45 8.94 -10.89
CA ASP A 212 -27.83 8.48 -10.77
C ASP A 212 -28.16 7.25 -11.64
N ASP A 213 -27.16 6.71 -12.36
CA ASP A 213 -27.30 5.59 -13.30
C ASP A 213 -26.57 4.31 -12.86
N GLN A 214 -26.13 4.24 -11.59
CA GLN A 214 -25.39 3.09 -11.05
C GLN A 214 -26.18 2.29 -10.00
N LEU A 215 -27.52 2.33 -10.03
CA LEU A 215 -28.36 1.65 -9.04
C LEU A 215 -28.07 0.15 -8.92
N SER A 216 -27.81 -0.54 -10.05
CA SER A 216 -27.45 -1.96 -10.04
C SER A 216 -26.17 -2.22 -9.24
N LEU A 217 -25.15 -1.38 -9.40
CA LEU A 217 -23.91 -1.50 -8.65
C LEU A 217 -24.13 -1.27 -7.15
N CYS A 218 -25.04 -0.36 -6.77
CA CYS A 218 -25.38 -0.15 -5.36
C CYS A 218 -25.99 -1.42 -4.72
N TYR A 219 -26.84 -2.13 -5.45
CA TYR A 219 -27.36 -3.43 -4.99
C TYR A 219 -26.26 -4.49 -4.93
N ASP A 220 -25.37 -4.57 -5.93
CA ASP A 220 -24.22 -5.48 -5.90
C ASP A 220 -23.30 -5.20 -4.70
N VAL A 221 -23.11 -3.92 -4.32
CA VAL A 221 -22.36 -3.54 -3.11
C VAL A 221 -23.08 -4.02 -1.85
N LEU A 222 -24.40 -3.82 -1.77
CA LEU A 222 -25.22 -4.29 -0.64
C LEU A 222 -25.10 -5.81 -0.45
N GLU A 223 -25.11 -6.58 -1.55
CA GLU A 223 -24.93 -8.04 -1.55
C GLU A 223 -23.53 -8.51 -1.15
N CYS A 224 -22.56 -7.61 -1.04
CA CYS A 224 -21.22 -7.94 -0.51
C CYS A 224 -21.17 -7.89 1.02
N LEU A 225 -22.17 -7.29 1.67
CA LEU A 225 -22.12 -7.01 3.10
C LEU A 225 -22.49 -8.23 3.95
N PRO A 226 -21.91 -8.36 5.16
CA PRO A 226 -22.27 -9.41 6.09
C PRO A 226 -23.74 -9.34 6.49
N GLN A 227 -24.38 -10.49 6.61
CA GLN A 227 -25.73 -10.59 7.16
C GLN A 227 -25.71 -10.31 8.67
N ARG A 228 -26.84 -9.83 9.20
CA ARG A 228 -27.00 -9.60 10.64
C ARG A 228 -26.74 -10.91 11.42
N GLY A 229 -25.99 -10.81 12.52
CA GLY A 229 -25.55 -11.97 13.31
C GLY A 229 -24.26 -12.62 12.81
N PHE A 230 -23.62 -12.08 11.78
CA PHE A 230 -22.26 -12.47 11.38
C PHE A 230 -21.21 -11.85 12.32
N GLY A 231 -20.27 -12.67 12.79
CA GLY A 231 -19.17 -12.20 13.64
C GLY A 231 -19.59 -11.92 15.09
N THR A 232 -18.81 -11.08 15.78
CA THR A 232 -19.09 -10.72 17.17
C THR A 232 -20.01 -9.49 17.19
N GLU A 233 -21.18 -9.61 17.83
CA GLU A 233 -22.09 -8.47 17.92
C GLU A 233 -21.59 -7.43 18.93
N THR A 234 -21.21 -6.25 18.42
CA THR A 234 -20.93 -5.07 19.23
C THR A 234 -22.03 -4.01 19.09
N SER A 235 -21.96 -2.93 19.87
CA SER A 235 -22.84 -1.76 19.66
C SER A 235 -22.61 -1.10 18.30
N LEU A 236 -21.36 -1.06 17.83
CA LEU A 236 -20.98 -0.54 16.52
C LEU A 236 -21.59 -1.40 15.40
N THR A 237 -21.38 -2.72 15.45
CA THR A 237 -21.89 -3.68 14.47
C THR A 237 -23.42 -3.59 14.34
N ARG A 238 -24.15 -3.48 15.46
CA ARG A 238 -25.61 -3.27 15.44
C ARG A 238 -26.00 -1.97 14.75
N THR A 239 -25.31 -0.87 15.06
CA THR A 239 -25.55 0.44 14.46
C THR A 239 -25.29 0.41 12.95
N LEU A 240 -24.23 -0.28 12.51
CA LEU A 240 -23.91 -0.44 11.09
C LEU A 240 -24.97 -1.26 10.36
N HIS A 241 -25.42 -2.38 10.92
CA HIS A 241 -26.53 -3.14 10.33
C HIS A 241 -27.81 -2.31 10.23
N ASP A 242 -28.14 -1.49 11.24
CA ASP A 242 -29.30 -0.59 11.16
C ASP A 242 -29.14 0.45 10.04
N GLN A 243 -27.91 0.86 9.71
CA GLN A 243 -27.63 1.73 8.56
C GLN A 243 -27.71 0.99 7.22
N VAL A 244 -27.29 -0.27 7.18
CA VAL A 244 -27.44 -1.15 6.00
C VAL A 244 -28.91 -1.40 5.70
N ASP A 245 -29.74 -1.70 6.71
CA ASP A 245 -31.19 -1.87 6.56
C ASP A 245 -31.87 -0.58 6.05
N LYS A 246 -31.34 0.60 6.43
CA LYS A 246 -31.78 1.89 5.90
C LYS A 246 -31.35 2.07 4.45
N LEU A 247 -30.12 1.69 4.10
CA LEU A 247 -29.63 1.75 2.72
C LEU A 247 -30.53 0.91 1.80
N GLU A 248 -30.87 -0.32 2.18
CA GLU A 248 -31.74 -1.20 1.37
C GLU A 248 -33.09 -0.52 1.05
N LYS A 249 -33.69 0.15 2.03
CA LYS A 249 -34.91 0.95 1.83
C LYS A 249 -34.68 2.14 0.90
N HIS A 250 -33.54 2.83 1.01
CA HIS A 250 -33.19 3.92 0.10
C HIS A 250 -33.01 3.45 -1.33
N LEU A 251 -32.35 2.30 -1.54
CA LEU A 251 -32.19 1.70 -2.87
C LEU A 251 -33.56 1.33 -3.46
N SER A 252 -34.48 0.80 -2.65
CA SER A 252 -35.84 0.48 -3.07
C SER A 252 -36.62 1.73 -3.51
N VAL A 253 -36.45 2.85 -2.82
CA VAL A 253 -37.04 4.15 -3.24
C VAL A 253 -36.39 4.65 -4.53
N ALA A 254 -35.07 4.56 -4.66
CA ALA A 254 -34.36 4.95 -5.88
C ALA A 254 -34.81 4.10 -7.09
N GLU A 255 -35.05 2.80 -6.90
CA GLU A 255 -35.58 1.90 -7.93
C GLU A 255 -36.97 2.34 -8.40
N VAL A 256 -37.85 2.75 -7.48
CA VAL A 256 -39.16 3.30 -7.83
C VAL A 256 -39.03 4.61 -8.61
N LEU A 257 -38.14 5.51 -8.19
CA LEU A 257 -37.87 6.76 -8.89
C LEU A 257 -37.36 6.50 -10.32
N GLU A 258 -36.43 5.56 -10.47
CA GLU A 258 -35.89 5.14 -11.76
C GLU A 258 -36.98 4.60 -12.70
N LYS A 259 -37.87 3.71 -12.19
CA LYS A 259 -39.01 3.17 -12.96
C LYS A 259 -39.95 4.26 -13.49
N HIS A 260 -39.98 5.44 -12.88
CA HIS A 260 -40.79 6.58 -13.31
C HIS A 260 -39.98 7.66 -14.05
N GLY A 261 -38.72 7.41 -14.40
CA GLY A 261 -37.86 8.35 -15.11
C GLY A 261 -37.36 9.54 -14.25
N LEU A 262 -37.37 9.37 -12.92
CA LEU A 262 -36.94 10.38 -11.94
C LEU A 262 -35.64 9.95 -11.23
N GLN A 263 -34.72 9.32 -11.95
CA GLN A 263 -33.42 8.88 -11.42
C GLN A 263 -32.73 10.02 -10.65
N LYS A 264 -32.19 9.65 -9.48
CA LYS A 264 -31.43 10.54 -8.60
C LYS A 264 -30.35 9.75 -7.88
N PRO A 265 -29.24 10.39 -7.48
CA PRO A 265 -28.23 9.73 -6.66
C PRO A 265 -28.80 9.30 -5.31
N ILE A 266 -28.27 8.24 -4.70
CA ILE A 266 -28.79 7.68 -3.44
C ILE A 266 -28.74 8.70 -2.30
N SER A 267 -27.77 9.61 -2.32
CA SER A 267 -27.64 10.74 -1.39
C SER A 267 -28.89 11.64 -1.38
N TYR A 268 -29.55 11.82 -2.52
CA TYR A 268 -30.78 12.61 -2.62
C TYR A 268 -31.90 12.00 -1.78
N VAL A 269 -32.09 10.67 -1.87
CA VAL A 269 -33.12 9.96 -1.09
C VAL A 269 -32.86 10.14 0.40
N ARG A 270 -31.61 9.97 0.85
CA ARG A 270 -31.21 10.20 2.25
C ARG A 270 -31.52 11.62 2.72
N ASN A 271 -31.15 12.63 1.94
CA ASN A 271 -31.34 14.04 2.30
C ASN A 271 -32.82 14.46 2.30
N SER A 272 -33.64 13.85 1.44
CA SER A 272 -35.07 14.12 1.40
C SER A 272 -35.79 13.64 2.68
N GLN A 273 -35.30 12.57 3.32
CA GLN A 273 -35.84 12.09 4.59
C GLN A 273 -35.54 13.04 5.74
N SER A 274 -34.30 13.52 5.87
CA SER A 274 -33.91 14.47 6.92
C SER A 274 -34.68 15.80 6.81
N SER A 275 -34.97 16.27 5.58
CA SER A 275 -35.73 17.51 5.36
C SER A 275 -37.20 17.46 5.82
N ARG A 276 -37.76 16.25 6.01
CA ARG A 276 -39.14 16.06 6.49
C ARG A 276 -39.22 16.06 8.02
N GLU A 277 -38.12 15.71 8.69
CA GLU A 277 -38.00 15.66 10.16
C GLU A 277 -37.79 17.06 10.77
N GLU A 278 -37.32 18.04 9.99
CA GLU A 278 -37.08 19.43 10.42
C GLU A 278 -38.27 20.40 10.22
N ARG A 279 -39.45 19.95 9.78
CA ARG A 279 -40.63 20.85 9.72
C ARG A 279 -41.21 21.02 11.12
N PRO A 280 -41.17 22.23 11.73
CA PRO A 280 -41.92 22.48 12.94
C PRO A 280 -43.40 22.37 12.59
N THR A 281 -44.12 21.52 13.30
CA THR A 281 -45.58 21.51 13.29
C THR A 281 -46.08 22.92 13.62
N SER A 282 -46.67 23.58 12.63
CA SER A 282 -47.44 24.82 12.83
C SER A 282 -48.81 24.50 13.41
#